data_AF-A0A2D9GPJ1-F1
#
_entry.id   AF-A0A2D9GPJ1-F1
#
_cell.length_a   1.000
_cell.length_b   1.000
_cell.length_c   1.000
_cell.angle_alpha   90.00
_cell.angle_beta   90.00
_cell.angle_gamma   90.00
#
_symmetry.space_group_name_H-M   'P 1'
#
loop_
_entity.id
_entity.type
_entity.pdbx_description
1 polymer ?
#
loop_
_entity_poly.entity_id
_entity_poly.type
_entity_poly.pdbx_seq_one_letter_code
_entity_poly.pdbx_strand_id
1 'polypeptide(L)'
;HHFDIYTSSIWNRAEKPDVVLIDGRFRVACFLKSLLHAPPNTVILFDDYINRPHYHVVEEFLTPDQTCGRQASFIVPQNINKEKIEEMYNQFLIVMD
;
A
#
# COMPACT_ATOMS: atom_id res chain seq x y z
N HIS A 1 17.33 11.57 -0.85
CA HIS A 1 15.97 12.07 -1.16
C HIS A 1 15.00 11.41 -0.18
N HIS A 2 14.08 12.15 0.46
CA HIS A 2 13.26 11.70 1.61
C HIS A 2 11.99 10.89 1.23
N PHE A 3 12.12 9.94 0.30
CA PHE A 3 10.98 9.18 -0.22
C PHE A 3 10.41 8.20 0.83
N ASP A 4 11.27 7.67 1.67
CA ASP A 4 10.95 6.86 2.84
C ASP A 4 10.09 7.64 3.85
N ILE A 5 10.38 8.92 4.06
CA ILE A 5 9.59 9.77 4.97
C ILE A 5 8.17 9.93 4.43
N TYR A 6 8.01 10.13 3.11
CA TYR A 6 6.70 10.29 2.49
C TYR A 6 5.81 9.05 2.71
N THR A 7 6.34 7.85 2.50
CA THR A 7 5.57 6.59 2.61
C THR A 7 5.37 6.13 4.06
N SER A 8 6.26 6.52 4.98
CA SER A 8 6.29 6.00 6.36
C SER A 8 5.73 6.94 7.43
N SER A 9 5.71 8.25 7.19
CA SER A 9 5.45 9.25 8.25
C SER A 9 4.12 9.07 8.99
N ILE A 10 3.06 8.64 8.31
CA ILE A 10 1.75 8.37 8.93
C ILE A 10 1.84 7.23 9.95
N TRP A 11 2.70 6.24 9.70
CA TRP A 11 2.85 5.05 10.54
C TRP A 11 3.67 5.32 11.80
N ASN A 12 4.36 6.45 11.88
CA ASN A 12 5.07 6.89 13.09
C ASN A 12 4.17 7.58 14.12
N ARG A 13 2.89 7.82 13.78
CA ARG A 13 1.91 8.41 14.70
C ARG A 13 1.39 7.37 15.69
N ALA A 14 0.96 7.83 16.87
CA ALA A 14 0.37 6.98 17.90
C ALA A 14 -0.96 6.36 17.41
N GLU A 15 -1.82 7.19 16.83
CA GLU A 15 -3.08 6.75 16.24
C GLU A 15 -2.85 6.06 14.90
N LYS A 16 -3.51 4.91 14.71
CA LYS A 16 -3.50 4.17 13.45
C LYS A 16 -4.83 4.39 12.73
N PRO A 17 -4.82 4.67 11.42
CA PRO A 17 -6.05 4.87 10.67
C PRO A 17 -6.79 3.55 10.44
N ASP A 18 -8.12 3.58 10.54
CA ASP A 18 -8.98 2.49 10.09
C ASP A 18 -9.17 2.50 8.56
N VAL A 19 -8.88 3.64 7.91
CA VAL A 19 -8.98 3.82 6.46
C VAL A 19 -7.78 4.60 5.93
N VAL A 20 -7.14 4.08 4.89
CA VAL A 20 -6.03 4.71 4.16
C VAL A 20 -6.46 5.01 2.73
N LEU A 21 -6.27 6.25 2.27
CA LEU A 21 -6.46 6.62 0.87
C LEU A 21 -5.11 6.80 0.17
N ILE A 22 -4.88 6.05 -0.90
CA ILE A 22 -3.71 6.13 -1.76
C ILE A 22 -4.12 6.80 -3.08
N ASP A 23 -3.91 8.11 -3.14
CA ASP A 23 -4.12 8.94 -4.33
C ASP A 23 -2.92 9.87 -4.62
N GLY A 24 -1.80 9.65 -3.94
CA GLY A 24 -0.60 10.49 -4.07
C GLY A 24 0.44 9.95 -5.07
N ARG A 25 1.71 10.25 -4.76
CA ARG A 25 2.89 9.65 -5.40
C ARG A 25 3.23 8.31 -4.74
N PHE A 26 4.11 7.53 -5.38
CA PHE A 26 4.63 6.26 -4.86
C PHE A 26 3.53 5.28 -4.42
N ARG A 27 2.45 5.17 -5.20
CA ARG A 27 1.20 4.50 -4.76
C ARG A 27 1.42 3.04 -4.36
N VAL A 28 2.20 2.28 -5.13
CA VAL A 28 2.59 0.90 -4.78
C VAL A 28 3.38 0.87 -3.47
N ALA A 29 4.40 1.72 -3.31
CA ALA A 29 5.19 1.76 -2.09
C ALA A 29 4.36 2.17 -0.86
N CYS A 30 3.41 3.10 -1.02
CA CYS A 30 2.44 3.47 0.03
C CYS A 30 1.54 2.28 0.39
N PHE A 31 1.10 1.51 -0.59
CA PHE A 31 0.30 0.30 -0.37
C PHE A 31 1.08 -0.74 0.42
N LEU A 32 2.30 -1.05 0.01
CA LEU A 32 3.18 -1.99 0.72
C LEU A 32 3.46 -1.52 2.15
N LYS A 33 3.75 -0.23 2.37
CA LYS A 33 3.91 0.32 3.73
C LYS A 33 2.64 0.23 4.56
N SER A 34 1.48 0.40 3.94
CA SER A 34 0.20 0.20 4.62
C SER A 34 0.04 -1.25 5.07
N LEU A 35 0.35 -2.24 4.22
CA LEU A 35 0.31 -3.65 4.60
C LEU A 35 1.28 -4.02 5.74
N LEU A 36 2.43 -3.35 5.85
CA LEU A 36 3.41 -3.62 6.91
C LEU A 36 2.97 -3.12 8.29
N HIS A 37 2.25 -2.00 8.34
CA HIS A 37 2.04 -1.22 9.57
C HIS A 37 0.57 -1.02 9.97
N ALA A 38 -0.37 -1.14 9.03
CA ALA A 38 -1.78 -1.01 9.33
C ALA A 38 -2.28 -2.19 10.18
N PRO A 39 -3.16 -1.94 11.17
CA PRO A 39 -3.85 -3.02 11.86
C PRO A 39 -4.70 -3.86 10.89
N PRO A 40 -4.92 -5.15 11.19
CA PRO A 40 -5.89 -5.96 10.46
C PRO A 40 -7.27 -5.29 10.41
N ASN A 41 -8.01 -5.53 9.34
CA ASN A 41 -9.30 -4.89 8.99
C ASN A 41 -9.22 -3.41 8.59
N THR A 42 -8.03 -2.80 8.54
CA THR A 42 -7.88 -1.47 7.93
C THR A 42 -8.29 -1.54 6.46
N VAL A 43 -9.07 -0.56 6.01
CA VAL A 43 -9.46 -0.44 4.59
C VAL A 43 -8.45 0.43 3.86
N ILE A 44 -7.86 -0.10 2.79
CA ILE A 44 -6.99 0.66 1.90
C ILE A 44 -7.76 0.94 0.62
N LEU A 45 -7.99 2.22 0.33
CA LEU A 45 -8.56 2.71 -0.92
C LEU A 45 -7.43 3.11 -1.87
N PHE A 46 -7.40 2.54 -3.06
CA PHE A 46 -6.36 2.77 -4.05
C PHE A 46 -6.98 3.39 -5.32
N ASP A 47 -6.76 4.68 -5.55
CA ASP A 47 -7.31 5.38 -6.72
C ASP A 47 -6.50 5.14 -8.01
N ASP A 48 -7.16 5.26 -9.16
CA ASP A 48 -6.71 4.86 -10.51
C ASP A 48 -6.21 3.40 -10.63
N TYR A 49 -6.49 2.53 -9.66
CA TYR A 49 -5.99 1.16 -9.62
C TYR A 49 -6.34 0.35 -10.87
N ILE A 50 -7.61 0.38 -11.29
CA ILE A 50 -8.12 -0.47 -12.38
C ILE A 50 -7.44 -0.13 -13.71
N ASN A 51 -7.19 1.16 -13.95
CA ASN A 51 -6.73 1.64 -15.24
C ASN A 51 -5.20 1.62 -15.39
N ARG A 52 -4.46 1.14 -14.37
CA ARG A 52 -3.00 1.19 -14.31
C ARG A 52 -2.43 -0.19 -13.96
N PRO A 53 -2.23 -1.07 -14.96
CA PRO A 53 -1.82 -2.46 -14.74
C PRO A 53 -0.53 -2.63 -13.94
N HIS A 54 0.40 -1.66 -14.00
CA HIS A 54 1.62 -1.70 -13.21
C HIS A 54 1.37 -1.61 -11.69
N TYR A 55 0.19 -1.17 -11.24
CA TYR A 55 -0.20 -1.22 -9.83
C TYR A 55 -0.64 -2.62 -9.39
N HIS A 56 -1.00 -3.52 -10.31
CA HIS A 56 -1.46 -4.87 -9.99
C HIS A 56 -0.35 -5.79 -9.49
N VAL A 57 0.91 -5.33 -9.51
CA VAL A 57 2.03 -5.98 -8.81
C VAL A 57 1.72 -6.24 -7.33
N VAL A 58 0.87 -5.41 -6.70
CA VAL A 58 0.49 -5.59 -5.30
C VAL A 58 -0.41 -6.82 -5.05
N GLU A 59 -1.03 -7.36 -6.10
CA GLU A 59 -1.87 -8.56 -6.00
C GLU A 59 -1.08 -9.83 -5.66
N GLU A 60 0.25 -9.78 -5.78
CA GLU A 60 1.15 -10.80 -5.22
C GLU A 60 0.98 -10.95 -3.70
N PHE A 61 0.53 -9.90 -3.02
CA PHE A 61 0.35 -9.85 -1.57
C PHE A 61 -1.11 -9.82 -1.15
N LEU A 62 -1.94 -9.07 -1.90
CA LEU A 62 -3.34 -8.88 -1.57
C LEU A 62 -4.14 -8.45 -2.80
N THR A 63 -5.16 -9.24 -3.16
CA THR A 63 -6.11 -8.89 -4.22
C THR A 63 -7.16 -7.90 -3.73
N PRO A 64 -7.77 -7.08 -4.61
CA PRO A 64 -8.88 -6.20 -4.23
C PRO A 64 -10.03 -6.97 -3.59
N ASP A 65 -10.61 -6.40 -2.54
CA ASP A 65 -11.90 -6.85 -1.97
C ASP A 65 -13.05 -6.42 -2.88
N GLN A 66 -13.06 -5.15 -3.26
CA GLN A 66 -14.07 -4.56 -4.14
C GLN A 66 -13.45 -3.54 -5.08
N THR A 67 -14.19 -3.21 -6.15
CA THR A 67 -13.84 -2.16 -7.09
C THR A 67 -15.02 -1.22 -7.29
N CYS A 68 -14.75 0.07 -7.48
CA CYS A 68 -15.75 1.09 -7.75
C CYS A 68 -15.21 2.06 -8.80
N GLY A 69 -15.65 1.89 -10.05
CA GLY A 69 -15.09 2.63 -11.17
C GLY A 69 -13.61 2.35 -11.35
N ARG A 70 -12.77 3.38 -11.25
CA ARG A 70 -11.31 3.27 -11.38
C ARG A 70 -10.58 2.87 -10.09
N GLN A 71 -11.28 2.89 -8.95
CA GLN A 71 -10.72 2.70 -7.63
C GLN A 71 -10.90 1.25 -7.16
N ALA A 72 -9.96 0.75 -6.36
CA ALA A 72 -10.06 -0.54 -5.67
C ALA A 72 -10.00 -0.34 -4.16
N SER A 73 -10.67 -1.21 -3.40
CA SER A 73 -10.54 -1.31 -1.95
C SER A 73 -9.91 -2.63 -1.57
N PHE A 74 -9.12 -2.62 -0.51
CA PHE A 74 -8.44 -3.78 0.04
C PHE A 74 -8.65 -3.80 1.55
N ILE A 75 -8.71 -4.99 2.13
CA ILE A 75 -8.84 -5.19 3.58
C ILE A 75 -7.57 -5.83 4.10
N VAL A 76 -6.88 -5.16 5.02
CA VAL A 76 -5.63 -5.66 5.59
C VAL A 76 -5.89 -6.96 6.35
N PRO A 77 -5.22 -8.08 5.99
CA PRO A 77 -5.47 -9.36 6.63
C PRO A 77 -4.81 -9.46 8.02
N GLN A 78 -5.20 -10.47 8.78
CA GLN A 78 -4.56 -10.80 10.07
C GLN A 78 -3.12 -11.26 9.91
N ASN A 79 -2.85 -12.06 8.87
CA ASN A 79 -1.54 -12.62 8.59
C ASN A 79 -1.12 -12.25 7.18
N ILE A 80 0.11 -11.77 7.03
CA ILE A 80 0.71 -11.46 5.74
C ILE A 80 2.21 -11.72 5.80
N ASN A 81 2.81 -12.10 4.67
CA ASN A 81 4.25 -12.30 4.59
C ASN A 81 4.97 -10.94 4.55
N LYS A 82 5.31 -10.41 5.74
CA LYS A 82 5.95 -9.11 5.89
C LYS A 82 7.35 -9.06 5.27
N GLU A 83 8.12 -10.14 5.33
CA GLU A 83 9.47 -10.21 4.77
C GLU A 83 9.43 -9.98 3.25
N LYS A 84 8.56 -10.69 2.54
CA LYS A 84 8.39 -10.54 1.09
C LYS A 84 7.89 -9.14 0.68
N ILE A 85 7.05 -8.53 1.52
CA ILE A 85 6.58 -7.16 1.30
C ILE A 85 7.72 -6.15 1.47
N GLU A 86 8.56 -6.32 2.49
CA GLU A 86 9.74 -5.48 2.70
C GLU A 86 10.74 -5.59 1.54
N GLU A 87 10.97 -6.80 1.03
CA GLU A 87 11.81 -7.04 -0.15
C GLU A 87 11.28 -6.26 -1.37
N MET A 88 10.00 -6.40 -1.68
CA MET A 88 9.36 -5.68 -2.80
C MET A 88 9.42 -4.16 -2.59
N TYR A 89 9.14 -3.70 -1.37
CA TYR A 89 9.19 -2.28 -1.05
C TYR A 89 10.59 -1.68 -1.28
N ASN A 90 11.64 -2.42 -0.90
CA ASN A 90 13.02 -2.00 -1.13
C ASN A 90 13.36 -1.93 -2.63
N GLN A 91 12.83 -2.84 -3.45
CA GLN A 91 12.98 -2.75 -4.91
C GLN A 91 12.35 -1.46 -5.47
N PHE A 92 11.14 -1.10 -5.02
CA PHE A 92 10.48 0.14 -5.46
C PHE A 92 11.14 1.43 -4.98
N LEU A 93 11.88 1.39 -3.88
CA LEU A 93 12.67 2.54 -3.41
C LEU A 93 13.99 2.70 -4.17
N ILE A 94 14.63 1.59 -4.56
CA ILE A 94 15.95 1.60 -5.21
C ILE A 94 15.85 1.87 -6.73
N VAL A 95 14.75 1.49 -7.37
CA VAL A 95 14.58 1.59 -8.84
C VAL A 95 14.16 2.99 -9.31
N MET A 96 14.07 3.99 -8.42
CA MET A 96 13.75 5.38 -8.77
C MET A 96 14.96 6.33 -8.78
N ASP A 97 16.18 5.78 -8.90
CA ASP A 97 17.40 6.48 -9.33
C ASP A 97 17.78 6.08 -10.78
#